data_AF-A0A0Q9YPM0-F1
#
_entry.id   AF-A0A0Q9YPM0-F1
#
_cell.length_a   1.000
_cell.length_b   1.000
_cell.length_c   1.000
_cell.angle_alpha   90.00
_cell.angle_beta   90.00
_cell.angle_gamma   90.00
#
_symmetry.space_group_name_H-M   'P 1'
#
loop_
_entity.id
_entity.type
_entity.pdbx_description
1 polymer ?
#
loop_
_entity_poly.entity_id
_entity_poly.type
_entity_poly.pdbx_seq_one_letter_code
_entity_poly.pdbx_strand_id
1 'polypeptide(L)'
;MEYAESKASQLKKAMSITHNVYSNFLMMRRSEKDFFTDFDATQVDDHAYYANDISQEIQNINALKVRTVESAKLLPEIENALKKYVESFAQLVKLQTSLGINPNHGDYGKLRQAAHQIEHFLSQNHQESQLNHLLNLRRIEKDFMLYPSEDKLAEFEALFKAFDEINIHTNYALAPLSSYIEAKKAYYSHFRDFSQKTLKMGLNDTTGLFGTLSQQADHLEQLIEVLVDSFVKLSNTTENKVRQEAKILSFVFPILVFLLAFLPFLSLLSQRSKEPVL
;
A
#
# COMPACT_ATOMS: atom_id res chain seq x y z
N MET A 1 22.68 -29.26 22.97
CA MET A 1 21.27 -28.90 23.23
C MET A 1 21.08 -27.39 23.23
N GLU A 2 21.90 -26.63 23.96
CA GLU A 2 21.85 -25.14 24.05
C GLU A 2 21.87 -24.40 22.69
N TYR A 3 22.67 -24.85 21.72
CA TYR A 3 22.69 -24.27 20.36
C TYR A 3 21.39 -24.52 19.57
N ALA A 4 20.73 -25.67 19.75
CA ALA A 4 19.50 -26.02 19.06
C ALA A 4 18.28 -25.28 19.68
N GLU A 5 18.27 -25.12 21.01
CA GLU A 5 17.27 -24.31 21.73
C GLU A 5 17.36 -22.83 21.35
N SER A 6 18.57 -22.28 21.20
CA SER A 6 18.78 -20.91 20.73
C SER A 6 18.24 -20.69 19.30
N LYS A 7 18.42 -21.66 18.40
CA LYS A 7 17.95 -21.56 17.01
C LYS A 7 16.42 -21.67 16.90
N ALA A 8 15.79 -22.58 17.63
CA ALA A 8 14.33 -22.72 17.66
C ALA A 8 13.65 -21.46 18.24
N SER A 9 14.23 -20.88 19.31
CA SER A 9 13.77 -19.62 19.90
C SER A 9 13.85 -18.46 18.90
N GLN A 10 14.98 -18.31 18.20
CA GLN A 10 15.13 -17.27 17.18
C GLN A 10 14.15 -17.45 16.01
N LEU A 11 13.85 -18.69 15.60
CA LEU A 11 12.88 -18.96 14.53
C LEU A 11 11.46 -18.57 14.95
N LYS A 12 11.05 -18.92 16.17
CA LYS A 12 9.76 -18.48 16.72
C LYS A 12 9.66 -16.95 16.76
N LYS A 13 10.75 -16.27 17.13
CA LYS A 13 10.82 -14.80 17.09
C LYS A 13 10.69 -14.26 15.67
N ALA A 14 11.37 -14.85 14.69
CA ALA A 14 11.25 -14.46 13.28
C ALA A 14 9.80 -14.58 12.79
N MET A 15 9.14 -15.71 13.04
CA MET A 15 7.73 -15.93 12.67
C MET A 15 6.79 -14.91 13.32
N SER A 16 6.99 -14.63 14.62
CA SER A 16 6.20 -13.61 15.32
C SER A 16 6.39 -12.22 14.70
N ILE A 17 7.62 -11.84 14.36
CA ILE A 17 7.88 -10.55 13.70
C ILE A 17 7.24 -10.52 12.31
N THR A 18 7.31 -11.61 11.53
CA THR A 18 6.67 -11.66 10.21
C THR A 18 5.14 -11.53 10.29
N HIS A 19 4.50 -12.07 11.33
CA HIS A 19 3.07 -11.83 11.57
C HIS A 19 2.76 -10.36 11.86
N ASN A 20 3.60 -9.68 12.65
CA ASN A 20 3.44 -8.25 12.86
C ASN A 20 3.64 -7.45 11.57
N VAL A 21 4.63 -7.81 10.74
CA VAL A 21 4.84 -7.19 9.42
C VAL A 21 3.57 -7.27 8.58
N TYR A 22 2.93 -8.44 8.52
CA TYR A 22 1.68 -8.61 7.79
C TYR A 22 0.54 -7.77 8.40
N SER A 23 0.41 -7.76 9.74
CA SER A 23 -0.58 -6.92 10.42
C SER A 23 -0.38 -5.42 10.15
N ASN A 24 0.87 -4.94 10.21
CA ASN A 24 1.21 -3.56 9.94
C ASN A 24 0.94 -3.19 8.47
N PHE A 25 1.20 -4.11 7.53
CA PHE A 25 0.82 -3.93 6.13
C PHE A 25 -0.70 -3.75 5.96
N LEU A 26 -1.52 -4.57 6.64
CA LEU A 26 -2.97 -4.40 6.62
C LEU A 26 -3.41 -3.06 7.21
N MET A 27 -2.72 -2.57 8.25
CA MET A 27 -2.97 -1.25 8.81
C MET A 27 -2.59 -0.13 7.83
N MET A 28 -1.50 -0.26 7.07
CA MET A 28 -1.18 0.67 5.98
C MET A 28 -2.30 0.71 4.93
N ARG A 29 -2.80 -0.46 4.49
CA ARG A 29 -3.91 -0.55 3.53
C ARG A 29 -5.18 0.13 4.04
N ARG A 30 -5.44 0.01 5.35
CA ARG A 30 -6.57 0.67 5.99
C ARG A 30 -6.39 2.19 5.99
N SER A 31 -5.26 2.70 6.49
CA SER A 31 -4.99 4.14 6.51
C SER A 31 -5.01 4.76 5.11
N GLU A 32 -4.50 4.06 4.10
CA GLU A 32 -4.63 4.45 2.70
C GLU A 32 -6.10 4.67 2.31
N LYS A 33 -6.95 3.69 2.57
CA LYS A 33 -8.37 3.75 2.20
C LYS A 33 -9.13 4.81 2.99
N ASP A 34 -8.84 4.93 4.28
CA ASP A 34 -9.45 5.92 5.16
C ASP A 34 -9.04 7.34 4.71
N PHE A 35 -7.81 7.56 4.25
CA PHE A 35 -7.38 8.84 3.67
C PHE A 35 -8.23 9.24 2.44
N PHE A 36 -8.51 8.33 1.50
CA PHE A 36 -9.32 8.67 0.33
C PHE A 36 -10.83 8.80 0.62
N THR A 37 -11.26 8.38 1.81
CA THR A 37 -12.65 8.53 2.26
C THR A 37 -12.84 9.85 3.01
N ASP A 38 -11.93 10.16 3.93
CA ASP A 38 -12.09 11.25 4.89
C ASP A 38 -11.19 12.46 4.60
N PHE A 39 -10.15 12.28 3.79
CA PHE A 39 -9.09 13.26 3.51
C PHE A 39 -8.39 13.80 4.78
N ASP A 40 -8.31 12.97 5.82
CA ASP A 40 -7.65 13.30 7.08
C ASP A 40 -6.14 13.07 6.97
N ALA A 41 -5.36 14.10 7.32
CA ALA A 41 -3.91 14.05 7.31
C ALA A 41 -3.35 13.04 8.32
N THR A 42 -4.08 12.72 9.40
CA THR A 42 -3.62 11.71 10.37
C THR A 42 -3.45 10.34 9.74
N GLN A 43 -4.22 10.02 8.70
CA GLN A 43 -4.11 8.75 7.98
C GLN A 43 -2.80 8.64 7.19
N VAL A 44 -2.24 9.78 6.75
CA VAL A 44 -0.93 9.82 6.10
C VAL A 44 0.18 9.54 7.11
N ASP A 45 0.05 10.10 8.31
CA ASP A 45 0.98 9.87 9.42
C ASP A 45 0.93 8.41 9.90
N ASP A 46 -0.28 7.85 10.06
CA ASP A 46 -0.48 6.44 10.44
C ASP A 46 0.13 5.49 9.41
N HIS A 47 -0.11 5.73 8.11
CA HIS A 47 0.52 4.93 7.05
C HIS A 47 2.05 4.98 7.12
N ALA A 48 2.63 6.16 7.35
CA ALA A 48 4.08 6.33 7.48
C ALA A 48 4.63 5.64 8.74
N TYR A 49 3.89 5.70 9.85
CA TYR A 49 4.22 5.00 11.09
C TYR A 49 4.32 3.49 10.86
N TYR A 50 3.29 2.86 10.27
CA TYR A 50 3.31 1.42 10.01
C TYR A 50 4.39 1.01 9.01
N ALA A 51 4.67 1.84 8.00
CA ALA A 51 5.78 1.59 7.07
C ALA A 51 7.13 1.57 7.79
N ASN A 52 7.35 2.50 8.72
CA ASN A 52 8.57 2.54 9.51
C ASN A 52 8.69 1.31 10.43
N ASP A 53 7.59 0.91 11.07
CA ASP A 53 7.55 -0.30 11.91
C ASP A 53 7.88 -1.56 11.09
N ILE A 54 7.31 -1.73 9.89
CA ILE A 54 7.68 -2.85 8.99
C ILE A 54 9.17 -2.81 8.67
N SER A 55 9.72 -1.64 8.32
CA SER A 55 11.15 -1.53 8.00
C SER A 55 12.03 -1.96 9.18
N GLN A 56 11.68 -1.53 10.39
CA GLN A 56 12.39 -1.92 11.61
C GLN A 56 12.26 -3.41 11.92
N GLU A 57 11.08 -3.99 11.68
CA GLU A 57 10.80 -5.42 11.84
C GLU A 57 11.60 -6.28 10.85
N ILE A 58 11.73 -5.85 9.60
CA ILE A 58 12.58 -6.51 8.60
C ILE A 58 14.05 -6.47 9.01
N GLN A 59 14.53 -5.33 9.53
CA GLN A 59 15.88 -5.24 10.11
C GLN A 59 16.07 -6.17 11.32
N ASN A 60 15.05 -6.31 12.16
CA ASN A 60 15.07 -7.21 13.31
C ASN A 60 15.14 -8.67 12.86
N ILE A 61 14.39 -9.09 11.83
CA ILE A 61 14.49 -10.43 11.23
C ILE A 61 15.90 -10.63 10.67
N ASN A 62 16.44 -9.61 9.99
CA ASN A 62 17.80 -9.63 9.47
C ASN A 62 18.83 -9.89 10.60
N ALA A 63 18.68 -9.29 11.78
CA ALA A 63 19.61 -9.53 12.89
C ALA A 63 19.57 -10.96 13.47
N LEU A 64 18.52 -11.74 13.18
CA LEU A 64 18.40 -13.13 13.66
C LEU A 64 19.25 -14.09 12.83
N LYS A 65 19.87 -15.09 13.47
CA LYS A 65 20.72 -16.11 12.83
C LYS A 65 19.91 -17.30 12.30
N VAL A 66 18.70 -17.05 11.80
CA VAL A 66 17.75 -18.09 11.34
C VAL A 66 17.37 -17.97 9.86
N ARG A 67 18.17 -17.23 9.08
CA ARG A 67 17.91 -17.00 7.66
C ARG A 67 18.16 -18.26 6.83
N THR A 68 17.27 -18.51 5.87
CA THR A 68 17.48 -19.35 4.69
C THR A 68 18.01 -18.52 3.53
N VAL A 69 18.53 -19.17 2.48
CA VAL A 69 18.90 -18.50 1.21
C VAL A 69 17.72 -17.73 0.63
N GLU A 70 16.51 -18.28 0.73
CA GLU A 70 15.27 -17.67 0.27
C GLU A 70 14.93 -16.41 1.09
N SER A 71 14.89 -16.49 2.42
CA SER A 71 14.63 -15.32 3.27
C SER A 71 15.68 -14.21 3.11
N ALA A 72 16.94 -14.57 2.86
CA ALA A 72 18.00 -13.59 2.63
C ALA A 72 17.80 -12.79 1.33
N LYS A 73 17.09 -13.36 0.34
CA LYS A 73 16.68 -12.68 -0.88
C LYS A 73 15.38 -11.88 -0.71
N LEU A 74 14.39 -12.44 0.00
CA LEU A 74 13.07 -11.81 0.19
C LEU A 74 13.13 -10.53 1.02
N LEU A 75 13.96 -10.47 2.08
CA LEU A 75 13.97 -9.31 2.98
C LEU A 75 14.33 -7.99 2.26
N PRO A 76 15.39 -7.91 1.44
CA PRO A 76 15.64 -6.72 0.61
C PRO A 76 14.56 -6.43 -0.44
N GLU A 77 13.92 -7.47 -1.00
CA GLU A 77 12.83 -7.29 -1.97
C GLU A 77 11.61 -6.65 -1.30
N ILE A 78 11.27 -7.07 -0.07
CA ILE A 78 10.20 -6.48 0.75
C ILE A 78 10.53 -5.02 1.08
N GLU A 79 11.74 -4.69 1.52
CA GLU A 79 12.14 -3.30 1.80
C GLU A 79 11.98 -2.40 0.57
N ASN A 80 12.40 -2.88 -0.61
CA ASN A 80 12.26 -2.14 -1.86
C ASN A 80 10.80 -2.00 -2.30
N ALA A 81 9.99 -3.06 -2.18
CA ALA A 81 8.56 -3.03 -2.50
C ALA A 81 7.80 -2.06 -1.57
N LEU A 82 8.09 -2.12 -0.26
CA LEU A 82 7.56 -1.19 0.74
C LEU A 82 7.88 0.26 0.40
N LYS A 83 9.14 0.55 0.06
CA LYS A 83 9.56 1.90 -0.33
C LYS A 83 8.75 2.42 -1.53
N LYS A 84 8.62 1.61 -2.58
CA LYS A 84 7.83 1.99 -3.77
C LYS A 84 6.37 2.23 -3.43
N TYR A 85 5.78 1.36 -2.61
CA TYR A 85 4.40 1.49 -2.16
C TYR A 85 4.17 2.80 -1.39
N VAL A 86 5.05 3.13 -0.44
CA VAL A 86 5.02 4.41 0.31
C VAL A 86 5.17 5.62 -0.62
N GLU A 87 6.10 5.57 -1.58
CA GLU A 87 6.31 6.64 -2.55
C GLU A 87 5.09 6.86 -3.45
N SER A 88 4.40 5.81 -3.88
CA SER A 88 3.19 5.91 -4.69
C SER A 88 2.02 6.47 -3.89
N PHE A 89 1.86 6.06 -2.62
CA PHE A 89 0.83 6.64 -1.76
C PHE A 89 1.07 8.14 -1.55
N ALA A 90 2.31 8.54 -1.26
CA ALA A 90 2.68 9.94 -1.11
C ALA A 90 2.40 10.78 -2.37
N GLN A 91 2.62 10.21 -3.56
CA GLN A 91 2.27 10.87 -4.83
C GLN A 91 0.77 11.11 -4.96
N LEU A 92 -0.05 10.13 -4.59
CA LEU A 92 -1.51 10.25 -4.61
C LEU A 92 -2.01 11.24 -3.56
N VAL A 93 -1.48 11.21 -2.33
CA VAL A 93 -1.81 12.20 -1.27
C VAL A 93 -1.54 13.61 -1.77
N LYS A 94 -0.37 13.85 -2.39
CA LYS A 94 -0.02 15.16 -2.95
C LYS A 94 -0.99 15.58 -4.07
N LEU A 95 -1.32 14.66 -4.97
CA LEU A 95 -2.26 14.92 -6.06
C LEU A 95 -3.65 15.25 -5.54
N GLN A 96 -4.19 14.44 -4.63
CA GLN A 96 -5.48 14.66 -3.97
C GLN A 96 -5.53 16.00 -3.23
N THR A 97 -4.46 16.33 -2.50
CA THR A 97 -4.36 17.62 -1.79
C THR A 97 -4.40 18.80 -2.76
N SER A 98 -3.73 18.68 -3.92
CA SER A 98 -3.75 19.72 -4.96
C SER A 98 -5.13 19.89 -5.62
N LEU A 99 -5.83 18.77 -5.87
CA LEU A 99 -7.20 18.80 -6.38
C LEU A 99 -8.14 19.49 -5.39
N GLY A 100 -7.90 19.25 -4.10
CA GLY A 100 -8.59 19.87 -2.98
C GLY A 100 -9.28 18.82 -2.10
N ILE A 101 -9.12 18.95 -0.78
CA ILE A 101 -9.75 18.08 0.22
C ILE A 101 -11.16 18.54 0.62
N ASN A 102 -11.59 19.72 0.15
CA ASN A 102 -12.92 20.24 0.39
C ASN A 102 -13.35 21.17 -0.76
N PRO A 103 -14.64 21.56 -0.82
CA PRO A 103 -15.18 22.36 -1.91
C PRO A 103 -14.54 23.73 -2.16
N ASN A 104 -13.77 24.27 -1.20
CA ASN A 104 -13.26 25.63 -1.22
C ASN A 104 -11.73 25.70 -1.39
N HIS A 105 -11.05 24.56 -1.37
CA HIS A 105 -9.59 24.48 -1.46
C HIS A 105 -9.14 23.79 -2.75
N GLY A 106 -7.84 23.86 -3.01
CA GLY A 106 -7.22 23.23 -4.17
C GLY A 106 -7.74 23.78 -5.50
N ASP A 107 -7.58 22.99 -6.54
CA ASP A 107 -7.97 23.35 -7.89
C ASP A 107 -9.49 23.45 -8.05
N TYR A 108 -10.26 22.66 -7.27
CA TYR A 108 -11.72 22.77 -7.27
C TYR A 108 -12.21 24.11 -6.69
N GLY A 109 -11.59 24.61 -5.61
CA GLY A 109 -11.91 25.93 -5.05
C GLY A 109 -11.68 27.06 -6.06
N LYS A 110 -10.54 27.03 -6.77
CA LYS A 110 -10.21 28.00 -7.83
C LYS A 110 -11.20 27.94 -8.99
N LEU A 111 -11.57 26.73 -9.41
CA LEU A 111 -12.57 26.50 -10.45
C LEU A 111 -13.91 27.15 -10.07
N ARG A 112 -14.40 26.91 -8.85
CA ARG A 112 -15.65 27.49 -8.37
C ARG A 112 -15.59 29.02 -8.28
N GLN A 113 -14.47 29.57 -7.82
CA GLN A 113 -14.29 31.01 -7.73
C GLN A 113 -14.38 31.66 -9.12
N ALA A 114 -13.69 31.10 -10.11
CA ALA A 114 -13.76 31.58 -11.49
C ALA A 114 -15.20 31.50 -12.02
N ALA A 115 -15.91 30.40 -11.77
CA ALA A 115 -17.30 30.24 -12.18
C ALA A 115 -18.23 31.30 -11.55
N HIS A 116 -18.05 31.58 -10.25
CA HIS A 116 -18.83 32.61 -9.55
C HIS A 116 -18.53 34.01 -10.05
N GLN A 117 -17.29 34.30 -10.46
CA GLN A 117 -16.97 35.59 -11.09
C GLN A 117 -17.70 35.78 -12.42
N ILE A 118 -17.76 34.73 -13.25
CA ILE A 118 -18.53 34.73 -14.50
C ILE A 118 -20.02 34.92 -14.19
N GLU A 119 -20.57 34.13 -13.26
CA GLU A 119 -21.98 34.20 -12.85
C GLU A 119 -22.35 35.60 -12.37
N HIS A 120 -21.58 36.17 -11.45
CA HIS A 120 -21.81 37.50 -10.92
C HIS A 120 -21.83 38.56 -12.04
N PHE A 121 -20.85 38.50 -12.95
CA PHE A 121 -20.82 39.42 -14.09
C PHE A 121 -22.06 39.27 -14.98
N LEU A 122 -22.46 38.05 -15.34
CA LEU A 122 -23.61 37.82 -16.21
C LEU A 122 -24.93 38.26 -15.56
N SER A 123 -25.12 37.98 -14.28
CA SER A 123 -26.32 38.36 -13.52
C SER A 123 -26.45 39.88 -13.35
N GLN A 124 -25.36 40.56 -12.98
CA GLN A 124 -25.37 42.02 -12.81
C GLN A 124 -25.65 42.77 -14.12
N ASN A 125 -25.35 42.14 -15.26
CA ASN A 125 -25.51 42.73 -16.58
C ASN A 125 -26.70 42.13 -17.37
N HIS A 126 -27.62 41.42 -16.69
CA HIS A 126 -28.85 40.88 -17.27
C HIS A 126 -28.64 39.99 -18.52
N GLN A 127 -27.54 39.23 -18.56
CA GLN A 127 -27.18 38.34 -19.67
C GLN A 127 -27.78 36.94 -19.48
N GLU A 128 -29.11 36.83 -19.50
CA GLU A 128 -29.83 35.59 -19.15
C GLU A 128 -29.47 34.40 -20.06
N SER A 129 -29.31 34.65 -21.37
CA SER A 129 -28.93 33.59 -22.32
C SER A 129 -27.57 33.00 -21.99
N GLN A 130 -26.57 33.86 -21.73
CA GLN A 130 -25.22 33.45 -21.36
C GLN A 130 -25.20 32.77 -19.99
N LEU A 131 -26.03 33.22 -19.05
CA LEU A 131 -26.19 32.58 -17.75
C LEU A 131 -26.67 31.14 -17.91
N ASN A 132 -27.64 30.88 -18.80
CA ASN A 132 -28.09 29.51 -19.09
C ASN A 132 -26.97 28.62 -19.65
N HIS A 133 -26.09 29.16 -20.50
CA HIS A 133 -24.92 28.43 -20.98
C HIS A 133 -23.93 28.10 -19.86
N LEU A 134 -23.67 29.07 -18.97
CA LEU A 134 -22.86 28.83 -17.78
C LEU A 134 -23.48 27.73 -16.89
N LEU A 135 -24.80 27.73 -16.68
CA LEU A 135 -25.48 26.69 -15.91
C LEU A 135 -25.33 25.29 -16.53
N ASN A 136 -25.36 25.18 -17.86
CA ASN A 136 -25.07 23.91 -18.54
C ASN A 136 -23.62 23.46 -18.32
N LEU A 137 -22.65 24.39 -18.38
CA LEU A 137 -21.25 24.09 -18.05
C LEU A 137 -21.10 23.61 -16.61
N ARG A 138 -21.80 24.25 -15.66
CA ARG A 138 -21.81 23.87 -14.24
C ARG A 138 -22.45 22.50 -14.02
N ARG A 139 -23.42 22.11 -14.84
CA ARG A 139 -24.01 20.77 -14.81
C ARG A 139 -22.98 19.71 -15.22
N ILE A 140 -22.32 19.90 -16.37
CA ILE A 140 -21.28 18.97 -16.82
C ILE A 140 -20.11 18.91 -15.85
N GLU A 141 -19.72 20.04 -15.26
CA GLU A 141 -18.72 20.06 -14.20
C GLU A 141 -19.12 19.15 -13.04
N LYS A 142 -20.33 19.30 -12.49
CA LYS A 142 -20.84 18.46 -11.40
C LYS A 142 -20.93 16.99 -11.81
N ASP A 143 -21.39 16.72 -13.02
CA ASP A 143 -21.47 15.36 -13.54
C ASP A 143 -20.07 14.75 -13.64
N PHE A 144 -19.05 15.51 -14.04
CA PHE A 144 -17.66 15.06 -14.03
C PHE A 144 -17.18 14.75 -12.62
N MET A 145 -17.51 15.59 -11.62
CA MET A 145 -17.15 15.32 -10.22
C MET A 145 -17.75 14.00 -9.70
N LEU A 146 -18.96 13.64 -10.15
CA LEU A 146 -19.63 12.41 -9.73
C LEU A 146 -19.16 11.17 -10.50
N TYR A 147 -18.96 11.31 -11.81
CA TYR A 147 -18.47 10.21 -12.65
C TYR A 147 -17.46 10.77 -13.65
N PRO A 148 -16.19 10.87 -13.26
CA PRO A 148 -15.16 11.44 -14.11
C PRO A 148 -14.95 10.57 -15.36
N SER A 149 -14.87 11.20 -16.53
CA SER A 149 -14.58 10.51 -17.79
C SER A 149 -14.00 11.47 -18.82
N GLU A 150 -13.24 10.91 -19.77
CA GLU A 150 -12.75 11.65 -20.94
C GLU A 150 -13.92 12.23 -21.76
N ASP A 151 -15.03 11.49 -21.86
CA ASP A 151 -16.22 11.94 -22.59
C ASP A 151 -16.81 13.23 -21.99
N LYS A 152 -16.88 13.33 -20.67
CA LYS A 152 -17.39 14.55 -19.99
C LYS A 152 -16.42 15.71 -20.10
N LEU A 153 -15.11 15.45 -20.10
CA LEU A 153 -14.12 16.47 -20.40
C LEU A 153 -14.34 17.01 -21.81
N ALA A 154 -14.46 16.14 -22.82
CA ALA A 154 -14.73 16.53 -24.19
C ALA A 154 -16.07 17.29 -24.34
N GLU A 155 -17.12 16.85 -23.65
CA GLU A 155 -18.41 17.54 -23.63
C GLU A 155 -18.29 18.95 -23.04
N PHE A 156 -17.59 19.10 -21.90
CA PHE A 156 -17.33 20.41 -21.32
C PHE A 156 -16.56 21.31 -22.28
N GLU A 157 -15.51 20.80 -22.93
CA GLU A 157 -14.70 21.59 -23.87
C GLU A 157 -15.54 22.07 -25.06
N ALA A 158 -16.44 21.23 -25.60
CA ALA A 158 -17.35 21.60 -26.67
C ALA A 158 -18.36 22.67 -26.24
N LEU A 159 -18.98 22.51 -25.06
CA LEU A 159 -19.90 23.50 -24.50
C LEU A 159 -19.19 24.81 -24.17
N PHE A 160 -17.95 24.75 -23.67
CA PHE A 160 -17.19 25.93 -23.31
C PHE A 160 -16.81 26.71 -24.56
N LYS A 161 -16.42 26.03 -25.64
CA LYS A 161 -16.17 26.67 -26.93
C LYS A 161 -17.40 27.41 -27.44
N ALA A 162 -18.58 26.77 -27.41
CA ALA A 162 -19.83 27.43 -27.81
C ALA A 162 -20.14 28.63 -26.92
N PHE A 163 -19.94 28.51 -25.59
CA PHE A 163 -20.09 29.61 -24.65
C PHE A 163 -19.06 30.74 -24.89
N ASP A 164 -17.86 30.41 -25.36
CA ASP A 164 -16.80 31.38 -25.62
C ASP A 164 -17.07 32.24 -26.86
N GLU A 165 -17.68 31.64 -27.87
CA GLU A 165 -18.08 32.27 -29.14
C GLU A 165 -19.30 33.21 -29.00
N ILE A 166 -20.04 33.15 -27.88
CA ILE A 166 -21.17 34.05 -27.65
C ILE A 166 -20.66 35.46 -27.37
N ASN A 167 -20.89 36.34 -28.33
CA ASN A 167 -20.70 37.77 -28.14
C ASN A 167 -21.62 38.26 -27.02
N ILE A 168 -21.05 38.99 -26.07
CA ILE A 168 -21.87 39.77 -25.15
C ILE A 168 -22.27 41.04 -25.90
N HIS A 169 -23.57 41.36 -25.90
CA HIS A 169 -24.03 42.64 -26.40
C HIS A 169 -23.74 43.71 -25.34
N THR A 170 -22.76 44.59 -25.56
CA THR A 170 -22.28 45.47 -24.47
C THR A 170 -22.02 46.91 -24.87
N ASN A 171 -22.33 47.78 -23.90
CA ASN A 171 -21.88 49.16 -23.79
C ASN A 171 -21.19 49.32 -22.41
N TYR A 172 -20.25 48.41 -22.09
CA TYR A 172 -19.63 48.30 -20.75
C TYR A 172 -18.34 49.10 -20.63
N ALA A 173 -18.00 49.50 -19.39
CA ALA A 173 -16.67 49.96 -19.07
C ALA A 173 -15.62 48.86 -19.34
N LEU A 174 -14.44 49.25 -19.82
CA LEU A 174 -13.38 48.31 -20.23
C LEU A 174 -12.91 47.38 -19.10
N ALA A 175 -12.86 47.88 -17.85
CA ALA A 175 -12.36 47.11 -16.71
C ALA A 175 -13.24 45.89 -16.34
N PRO A 176 -14.56 46.03 -16.07
CA PRO A 176 -15.44 44.87 -15.84
C PRO A 176 -15.39 43.80 -16.94
N LEU A 177 -15.28 44.21 -18.21
CA LEU A 177 -15.20 43.28 -19.34
C LEU A 177 -13.89 42.48 -19.34
N SER A 178 -12.76 43.12 -19.02
CA SER A 178 -11.47 42.42 -18.94
C SER A 178 -11.46 41.33 -17.87
N SER A 179 -11.97 41.62 -16.67
CA SER A 179 -12.04 40.64 -15.58
C SER A 179 -12.97 39.47 -15.90
N TYR A 180 -14.06 39.69 -16.64
CA TYR A 180 -14.92 38.62 -17.13
C TYR A 180 -14.20 37.68 -18.10
N ILE A 181 -13.44 38.24 -19.05
CA ILE A 181 -12.66 37.45 -20.02
C ILE A 181 -11.58 36.63 -19.31
N GLU A 182 -10.91 37.21 -18.32
CA GLU A 182 -9.94 36.51 -17.48
C GLU A 182 -10.58 35.37 -16.68
N ALA A 183 -11.73 35.62 -16.05
CA ALA A 183 -12.47 34.61 -15.30
C ALA A 183 -12.91 33.43 -16.19
N LYS A 184 -13.35 33.70 -17.44
CA LYS A 184 -13.64 32.64 -18.42
C LYS A 184 -12.43 31.77 -18.74
N LYS A 185 -11.29 32.40 -19.04
CA LYS A 185 -10.03 31.67 -19.32
C LYS A 185 -9.60 30.84 -18.12
N ALA A 186 -9.68 31.41 -16.91
CA ALA A 186 -9.38 30.72 -15.67
C ALA A 186 -10.32 29.52 -15.45
N TYR A 187 -11.62 29.69 -15.63
CA TYR A 187 -12.62 28.62 -15.47
C TYR A 187 -12.33 27.43 -16.39
N TYR A 188 -12.08 27.68 -17.68
CA TYR A 188 -11.69 26.63 -18.63
C TYR A 188 -10.39 25.94 -18.22
N SER A 189 -9.34 26.73 -17.94
CA SER A 189 -8.03 26.19 -17.58
C SER A 189 -8.09 25.37 -16.30
N HIS A 190 -8.81 25.83 -15.28
CA HIS A 190 -8.95 25.12 -14.01
C HIS A 190 -9.77 23.84 -14.17
N PHE A 191 -10.85 23.85 -14.97
CA PHE A 191 -11.63 22.64 -15.21
C PHE A 191 -10.80 21.59 -15.94
N ARG A 192 -10.06 21.99 -16.97
CA ARG A 192 -9.19 21.09 -17.73
C ARG A 192 -8.09 20.50 -16.86
N ASP A 193 -7.39 21.33 -16.09
CA ASP A 193 -6.31 20.88 -15.19
C ASP A 193 -6.85 19.95 -14.10
N PHE A 194 -7.96 20.32 -13.46
CA PHE A 194 -8.67 19.46 -12.50
C PHE A 194 -9.02 18.11 -13.14
N SER A 195 -9.67 18.11 -14.30
CA SER A 195 -10.13 16.89 -14.96
C SER A 195 -8.99 15.98 -15.36
N GLN A 196 -7.91 16.53 -15.92
CA GLN A 196 -6.71 15.77 -16.30
C GLN A 196 -6.02 15.15 -15.08
N LYS A 197 -5.95 15.88 -13.96
CA LYS A 197 -5.41 15.36 -12.70
C LYS A 197 -6.28 14.24 -12.13
N THR A 198 -7.61 14.41 -12.14
CA THR A 198 -8.56 13.36 -11.70
C THR A 198 -8.44 12.09 -12.54
N LEU A 199 -8.39 12.22 -13.87
CA LEU A 199 -8.24 11.08 -14.78
C LEU A 199 -6.88 10.39 -14.60
N LYS A 200 -5.81 11.16 -14.41
CA LYS A 200 -4.47 10.64 -14.11
C LYS A 200 -4.42 9.90 -12.77
N MET A 201 -5.13 10.39 -11.76
CA MET A 201 -5.24 9.74 -10.45
C MET A 201 -5.78 8.31 -10.59
N GLY A 202 -6.67 8.09 -11.55
CA GLY A 202 -7.35 6.81 -11.77
C GLY A 202 -8.75 6.84 -11.20
N LEU A 203 -9.64 6.02 -11.76
CA LEU A 203 -11.06 5.99 -11.38
C LEU A 203 -11.41 4.82 -10.46
N ASN A 204 -10.47 3.88 -10.30
CA ASN A 204 -10.58 2.67 -9.51
C ASN A 204 -9.21 2.04 -9.26
N ASP A 205 -9.17 0.97 -8.49
CA ASP A 205 -7.98 0.22 -8.07
C ASP A 205 -7.24 -0.50 -9.22
N THR A 206 -7.64 -0.29 -10.48
CA THR A 206 -7.01 -0.91 -11.65
C THR A 206 -6.51 0.10 -12.69
N THR A 207 -6.78 1.40 -12.50
CA THR A 207 -6.46 2.45 -13.47
C THR A 207 -5.65 3.57 -12.85
N GLY A 208 -4.84 4.26 -13.67
CA GLY A 208 -4.06 5.41 -13.25
C GLY A 208 -3.09 5.13 -12.09
N LEU A 209 -2.93 6.13 -11.23
CA LEU A 209 -2.08 6.03 -10.04
C LEU A 209 -2.67 5.09 -8.97
N PHE A 210 -4.00 5.02 -8.81
CA PHE A 210 -4.64 4.03 -7.94
C PHE A 210 -4.32 2.59 -8.33
N GLY A 211 -4.39 2.27 -9.63
CA GLY A 211 -3.99 0.96 -10.14
C GLY A 211 -2.53 0.63 -9.87
N THR A 212 -1.64 1.63 -10.02
CA THR A 212 -0.22 1.46 -9.69
C THR A 212 -0.02 1.20 -8.20
N LEU A 213 -0.73 1.93 -7.34
CA LEU A 213 -0.68 1.75 -5.89
C LEU A 213 -1.17 0.34 -5.49
N SER A 214 -2.31 -0.09 -6.02
CA SER A 214 -2.88 -1.42 -5.75
C SER A 214 -1.92 -2.53 -6.17
N GLN A 215 -1.33 -2.45 -7.36
CA GLN A 215 -0.36 -3.45 -7.82
C GLN A 215 0.87 -3.53 -6.93
N GLN A 216 1.33 -2.39 -6.39
CA GLN A 216 2.47 -2.38 -5.47
C GLN A 216 2.12 -2.93 -4.09
N ALA A 217 0.91 -2.65 -3.60
CA ALA A 217 0.37 -3.26 -2.39
C ALA A 217 0.28 -4.79 -2.54
N ASP A 218 -0.34 -5.27 -3.63
CA ASP A 218 -0.48 -6.71 -3.92
C ASP A 218 0.90 -7.39 -4.02
N HIS A 219 1.86 -6.74 -4.68
CA HIS A 219 3.22 -7.28 -4.79
C HIS A 219 3.92 -7.36 -3.44
N LEU A 220 3.79 -6.34 -2.59
CA LEU A 220 4.33 -6.34 -1.23
C LEU A 220 3.68 -7.45 -0.40
N GLU A 221 2.36 -7.61 -0.49
CA GLU A 221 1.62 -8.67 0.20
C GLU A 221 2.15 -10.05 -0.17
N GLN A 222 2.26 -10.34 -1.47
CA GLN A 222 2.80 -11.60 -1.97
C GLN A 222 4.20 -11.90 -1.43
N LEU A 223 5.09 -10.88 -1.37
CA LEU A 223 6.43 -11.07 -0.82
C LEU A 223 6.39 -11.40 0.68
N ILE A 224 5.50 -10.76 1.45
CA ILE A 224 5.32 -11.03 2.88
C ILE A 224 4.75 -12.44 3.08
N GLU A 225 3.76 -12.87 2.28
CA GLU A 225 3.19 -14.22 2.33
C GLU A 225 4.25 -15.30 2.05
N VAL A 226 5.08 -15.09 1.01
CA VAL A 226 6.19 -16.00 0.69
C VAL A 226 7.21 -16.04 1.83
N LEU A 227 7.47 -14.91 2.50
CA LEU A 227 8.34 -14.87 3.68
C LEU A 227 7.75 -15.67 4.84
N VAL A 228 6.45 -15.52 5.14
CA VAL A 228 5.73 -16.32 6.15
C VAL A 228 5.89 -17.80 5.85
N ASP A 229 5.59 -18.21 4.61
CA ASP A 229 5.70 -19.59 4.15
C ASP A 229 7.12 -20.15 4.30
N SER A 230 8.14 -19.35 4.01
CA SER A 230 9.54 -19.75 4.14
C SER A 230 9.90 -20.10 5.60
N PHE A 231 9.41 -19.33 6.57
CA PHE A 231 9.65 -19.60 7.99
C PHE A 231 8.80 -20.77 8.51
N VAL A 232 7.56 -20.92 8.05
CA VAL A 232 6.72 -22.09 8.37
C VAL A 232 7.39 -23.38 7.87
N LYS A 233 7.87 -23.40 6.62
CA LYS A 233 8.61 -24.54 6.05
C LYS A 233 9.88 -24.85 6.84
N LEU A 234 10.62 -23.82 7.27
CA LEU A 234 11.81 -23.99 8.09
C LEU A 234 11.48 -24.56 9.48
N SER A 235 10.38 -24.12 10.10
CA SER A 235 9.91 -24.61 11.40
C SER A 235 9.56 -26.10 11.32
N ASN A 236 8.73 -26.47 10.36
CA ASN A 236 8.33 -27.86 10.14
C ASN A 236 9.53 -28.78 9.86
N THR A 237 10.52 -28.30 9.10
CA THR A 237 11.74 -29.06 8.83
C THR A 237 12.59 -29.22 10.09
N THR A 238 12.70 -28.19 10.91
CA THR A 238 13.46 -28.22 12.17
C THR A 238 12.81 -29.16 13.17
N GLU A 239 11.49 -29.10 13.35
CA GLU A 239 10.72 -30.01 14.21
C GLU A 239 10.85 -31.47 13.75
N ASN A 240 10.73 -31.72 12.44
CA ASN A 240 10.89 -33.06 11.90
C ASN A 240 12.29 -33.63 12.11
N LYS A 241 13.35 -32.82 11.98
CA LYS A 241 14.73 -33.24 12.27
C LYS A 241 14.91 -33.56 13.76
N VAL A 242 14.46 -32.69 14.66
CA VAL A 242 14.51 -32.95 16.11
C VAL A 242 13.76 -34.24 16.46
N ARG A 243 12.58 -34.46 15.86
CA ARG A 243 11.80 -35.68 16.06
C ARG A 243 12.51 -36.93 15.54
N GLN A 244 13.21 -36.85 14.40
CA GLN A 244 14.01 -37.96 13.87
C GLN A 244 15.23 -38.25 14.75
N GLU A 245 15.96 -37.24 15.20
CA GLU A 245 17.09 -37.40 16.12
C GLU A 245 16.64 -38.01 17.46
N ALA A 246 15.52 -37.56 18.02
CA ALA A 246 14.93 -38.13 19.23
C ALA A 246 14.51 -39.59 19.03
N LYS A 247 13.95 -39.96 17.87
CA LYS A 247 13.65 -41.36 17.52
C LYS A 247 14.90 -42.22 17.43
N ILE A 248 15.96 -41.74 16.79
CA ILE A 248 17.24 -42.47 16.69
C ILE A 248 17.83 -42.67 18.09
N LEU A 249 17.87 -41.62 18.92
CA LEU A 249 18.37 -41.69 20.29
C LEU A 249 17.55 -42.69 21.14
N SER A 250 16.22 -42.67 21.00
CA SER A 250 15.30 -43.61 21.64
C SER A 250 15.57 -45.08 21.27
N PHE A 251 16.08 -45.36 20.07
CA PHE A 251 16.40 -46.73 19.64
C PHE A 251 17.83 -47.14 20.00
N VAL A 252 18.79 -46.22 19.91
CA VAL A 252 20.22 -46.51 20.15
C VAL A 252 20.53 -46.61 21.65
N PHE A 253 19.91 -45.77 22.48
CA PHE A 253 20.21 -45.72 23.92
C PHE A 253 19.92 -47.05 24.66
N PRO A 254 18.78 -47.73 24.47
CA PRO A 254 18.52 -49.02 25.11
C PRO A 254 19.50 -50.11 24.66
N ILE A 255 19.88 -50.13 23.39
CA ILE A 255 20.84 -51.10 22.82
C ILE A 255 22.22 -50.90 23.45
N LEU A 256 22.65 -49.65 23.60
CA LEU A 256 23.94 -49.32 24.24
C LEU A 256 23.96 -49.74 25.72
N VAL A 257 22.88 -49.46 26.46
CA VAL A 257 22.72 -49.87 27.86
C VAL A 257 22.72 -51.40 27.97
N PHE A 258 22.02 -52.10 27.07
CA PHE A 258 22.00 -53.56 27.03
C PHE A 258 23.40 -54.13 26.79
N LEU A 259 24.13 -53.65 25.77
CA LEU A 259 25.49 -54.11 25.49
C LEU A 259 26.45 -53.89 26.66
N LEU A 260 26.40 -52.72 27.30
CA LEU A 260 27.22 -52.41 28.47
C LEU A 260 26.92 -53.31 29.67
N ALA A 261 25.65 -53.65 29.89
CA ALA A 261 25.25 -54.59 30.95
C ALA A 261 25.62 -56.05 30.62
N PHE A 262 25.67 -56.42 29.34
CA PHE A 262 25.90 -57.80 28.90
C PHE A 262 27.38 -58.19 28.82
N LEU A 263 28.28 -57.23 28.57
CA LEU A 263 29.74 -57.44 28.53
C LEU A 263 30.32 -58.08 29.81
N PRO A 264 30.01 -57.60 31.04
CA PRO A 264 30.49 -58.26 32.26
C PRO A 264 29.91 -59.67 32.45
N PHE A 265 28.67 -59.92 32.01
CA PHE A 265 28.05 -61.25 32.06
C PHE A 265 28.79 -62.27 31.18
N LEU A 266 29.18 -61.87 29.97
CA LEU A 266 30.01 -62.71 29.09
C LEU A 266 31.40 -62.99 29.68
N SER A 267 32.00 -62.02 30.36
CA SER A 267 33.29 -62.22 31.03
C SER A 267 33.22 -63.25 32.18
N LEU A 268 32.11 -63.27 32.93
CA LEU A 268 31.85 -64.26 33.98
C LEU A 268 31.64 -65.68 33.41
N LEU A 269 30.91 -65.80 32.30
CA LEU A 269 30.73 -67.07 31.59
C LEU A 269 32.07 -67.61 31.06
N SER A 270 32.92 -66.74 30.53
CA SER A 270 34.27 -67.09 30.06
C SER A 270 35.21 -67.53 31.19
N GLN A 271 35.07 -66.98 32.40
CA GLN A 271 35.88 -67.43 33.55
C GLN A 271 35.42 -68.80 34.06
N ARG A 272 34.10 -69.03 34.11
CA ARG A 272 33.52 -70.32 34.52
C ARG A 272 33.88 -71.48 33.59
N SER A 273 34.08 -71.24 32.29
CA SER A 273 34.47 -72.29 31.35
C SER A 273 35.95 -72.69 31.42
N LYS A 274 36.77 -72.00 32.24
CA LYS A 274 38.20 -72.26 32.40
C LYS A 274 38.56 -73.00 33.69
N GLU A 275 37.59 -73.32 34.55
CA GLU A 275 37.85 -74.18 35.70
C GLU A 275 37.98 -75.64 35.24
N PRO A 276 39.11 -76.33 35.53
CA PRO A 276 39.26 -77.73 35.17
C PRO A 276 38.32 -78.57 36.02
N VAL A 277 37.54 -79.43 35.36
CA VAL A 277 36.71 -80.45 36.03
C VAL A 277 37.65 -81.45 36.70
N LEU A 278 37.75 -81.37 38.02
CA LEU A 278 38.39 -82.37 38.89
C LEU A 278 37.44 -83.56 39.12
#